data_AF-A0A9D7QRW6-F1
#
_entry.id   AF-A0A9D7QRW6-F1
#
_cell.length_a   1.000
_cell.length_b   1.000
_cell.length_c   1.000
_cell.angle_alpha   90.00
_cell.angle_beta   90.00
_cell.angle_gamma   90.00
#
_symmetry.space_group_name_H-M   'P 1'
#
loop_
_entity.id
_entity.type
_entity.pdbx_description
1 polymer ?
#
loop_
_entity_poly.entity_id
_entity_poly.type
_entity_poly.pdbx_seq_one_letter_code
_entity_poly.pdbx_strand_id
1 'polypeptide(L)'
;MRKSCIGEKTKFKKIDNSIFKPHYDKMHAKLQTMHAKRILKKRSSTVEPVLGTMINFLNLKRTNARGIKQAMKHVLMSALVYNLKEIC
;
A
#
# COMPACT_ATOMS: atom_id res chain seq x y z
N MET A 1 -15.03 16.90 -38.30
CA MET A 1 -15.35 16.73 -36.87
C MET A 1 -14.24 16.12 -36.00
N ARG A 2 -13.25 15.35 -36.51
CA ARG A 2 -12.17 14.76 -35.67
C ARG A 2 -11.02 15.70 -35.26
N LYS A 3 -10.98 16.94 -35.75
CA LYS A 3 -9.90 17.91 -35.47
C LYS A 3 -10.10 18.73 -34.20
N SER A 4 -11.33 18.91 -33.69
CA SER A 4 -11.57 19.71 -32.48
C SER A 4 -11.31 18.93 -31.19
N CYS A 5 -11.46 17.60 -31.19
CA CYS A 5 -11.23 16.76 -30.01
C CYS A 5 -9.78 16.29 -29.86
N ILE A 6 -8.92 16.61 -30.82
CA ILE A 6 -7.54 16.17 -30.89
C ILE A 6 -6.70 17.42 -31.13
N GLY A 7 -6.34 18.13 -30.05
CA GLY A 7 -5.28 19.14 -30.12
C GLY A 7 -4.07 18.55 -30.81
N GLU A 8 -3.40 19.34 -31.66
CA GLU A 8 -2.26 18.92 -32.50
C GLU A 8 -1.43 17.82 -31.83
N LYS A 9 -1.69 16.57 -32.24
CA LYS A 9 -0.96 15.41 -31.77
C LYS A 9 0.43 15.53 -32.36
N THR A 10 1.32 16.16 -31.61
CA THR A 10 2.75 15.91 -31.70
C THR A 10 2.94 14.41 -31.88
N LYS A 11 3.59 13.99 -32.97
CA LYS A 11 3.80 12.58 -33.37
C LYS A 11 4.66 11.77 -32.37
N PHE A 12 4.88 12.30 -31.17
CA PHE A 12 5.76 11.81 -30.14
C PHE A 12 5.02 11.73 -28.79
N LYS A 13 5.38 10.73 -27.98
CA LYS A 13 4.86 10.59 -26.62
C LYS A 13 5.33 11.77 -25.78
N LYS A 14 4.41 12.68 -25.43
CA LYS A 14 4.67 13.71 -24.40
C LYS A 14 4.58 13.04 -23.03
N ILE A 15 5.64 13.18 -22.22
CA ILE A 15 5.63 12.74 -20.83
C ILE A 15 5.01 13.89 -20.03
N ASP A 16 3.71 13.79 -19.77
CA ASP A 16 3.02 14.71 -18.89
C ASP A 16 3.17 14.23 -17.44
N ASN A 17 3.64 15.12 -16.56
CA ASN A 17 3.86 14.80 -15.16
C ASN A 17 2.63 15.20 -14.35
N SER A 18 1.97 14.20 -13.75
CA SER A 18 0.89 14.44 -12.80
C SER A 18 1.34 15.31 -11.62
N ILE A 19 0.39 16.00 -10.98
CA ILE A 19 0.57 16.83 -9.77
C ILE A 19 1.32 16.05 -8.66
N PHE A 20 1.18 14.72 -8.63
CA PHE A 20 1.81 13.86 -7.62
C PHE A 20 3.27 13.49 -7.93
N LYS A 21 3.77 13.72 -9.15
CA LYS A 21 5.13 13.41 -9.58
C LYS A 21 6.19 13.86 -8.55
N PRO A 22 6.15 15.10 -8.02
CA PRO A 22 7.15 15.55 -7.06
C PRO A 22 7.14 14.75 -5.74
N HIS A 23 5.98 14.25 -5.31
CA HIS A 23 5.86 13.41 -4.12
C HIS A 23 6.45 12.02 -4.35
N TYR A 24 6.20 11.43 -5.53
CA TYR A 24 6.78 10.15 -5.92
C TYR A 24 8.31 10.23 -6.02
N ASP A 25 8.84 11.28 -6.65
CA ASP A 25 10.29 11.45 -6.82
C ASP A 25 10.99 11.62 -5.47
N LYS A 26 10.38 12.38 -4.54
CA LYS A 26 10.87 12.52 -3.15
C LYS A 26 10.89 11.18 -2.42
N MET A 27 9.85 10.36 -2.58
CA MET A 27 9.82 9.03 -1.96
C MET A 27 10.86 8.10 -2.60
N HIS A 28 11.02 8.14 -3.92
CA HIS A 28 12.00 7.34 -4.65
C HIS A 28 13.41 7.62 -4.14
N ALA A 29 13.80 8.89 -4.04
CA ALA A 29 15.10 9.29 -3.49
C ALA A 29 15.31 8.76 -2.06
N LYS A 30 14.29 8.81 -1.20
CA LYS A 30 14.37 8.27 0.17
C LYS A 30 14.61 6.76 0.19
N LEU A 31 13.95 6.01 -0.69
CA LEU A 31 14.04 4.55 -0.77
C LEU A 31 15.39 4.04 -1.29
N GLN A 32 16.14 4.87 -2.02
CA GLN A 32 17.48 4.49 -2.53
C GLN A 32 18.56 4.44 -1.44
N THR A 33 18.32 5.05 -0.28
CA THR A 33 19.29 5.10 0.82
C THR A 33 19.53 3.71 1.44
N MET A 34 20.76 3.47 1.93
CA MET A 34 21.10 2.21 2.61
C MET A 34 20.28 1.98 3.88
N HIS A 35 19.92 3.06 4.57
CA HIS A 35 19.05 3.03 5.75
C HIS A 35 17.64 2.51 5.40
N ALA A 36 17.02 3.06 4.34
CA ALA A 36 15.71 2.62 3.89
C ALA A 36 15.73 1.13 3.46
N LYS A 37 16.78 0.70 2.76
CA LYS A 37 16.96 -0.71 2.36
C LYS A 37 17.04 -1.65 3.57
N ARG A 38 17.78 -1.27 4.63
CA ARG A 38 17.84 -2.07 5.88
C ARG A 38 16.48 -2.16 6.58
N ILE A 39 15.78 -1.04 6.73
CA ILE A 39 14.45 -1.02 7.35
C ILE A 39 13.46 -1.86 6.55
N LEU A 40 13.48 -1.75 5.23
CA LEU A 40 12.61 -2.52 4.34
C LEU A 40 12.83 -4.02 4.52
N LYS A 41 14.10 -4.47 4.57
CA LYS A 41 14.43 -5.89 4.81
C LYS A 41 13.87 -6.37 6.15
N LYS A 42 14.07 -5.59 7.23
CA LYS A 42 13.56 -5.93 8.57
C LYS A 42 12.03 -6.02 8.59
N ARG A 43 11.34 -5.03 8.00
CA ARG A 43 9.88 -5.03 7.92
C ARG A 43 9.33 -6.20 7.10
N SER A 44 9.98 -6.52 5.99
CA SER A 44 9.61 -7.66 5.14
C SER A 44 9.71 -8.99 5.90
N SER A 45 10.69 -9.14 6.80
CA SER A 45 10.79 -10.34 7.64
C SER A 45 9.84 -10.37 8.83
N THR A 46 9.46 -9.22 9.40
CA THR A 46 8.76 -9.19 10.70
C THR A 46 7.30 -8.77 10.60
N VAL A 47 6.96 -7.73 9.83
CA VAL A 47 5.63 -7.11 9.84
C VAL A 47 4.78 -7.57 8.65
N GLU A 48 5.36 -7.60 7.45
CA GLU A 48 4.64 -7.96 6.23
C GLU A 48 4.06 -9.41 6.27
N PRO A 49 4.74 -10.43 6.84
CA PRO A 49 4.18 -11.79 6.94
C PRO A 49 2.98 -11.86 7.88
N VAL A 50 3.03 -11.12 8.99
CA VAL A 50 1.94 -11.01 9.97
C VAL A 50 0.71 -10.38 9.31
N LEU A 51 0.91 -9.23 8.63
CA LEU A 51 -0.16 -8.56 7.91
C LEU A 51 -0.73 -9.44 6.79
N GLY A 52 0.13 -10.15 6.04
CA GLY A 52 -0.29 -11.10 5.02
C GLY A 52 -1.18 -12.20 5.61
N THR A 53 -0.83 -12.71 6.78
CA THR A 53 -1.62 -13.72 7.48
C THR A 53 -2.98 -13.17 7.91
N MET A 54 -3.00 -11.97 8.50
CA MET A 54 -4.23 -11.34 8.96
C MET A 54 -5.17 -10.98 7.79
N ILE A 55 -4.63 -10.54 6.66
CA ILE A 55 -5.40 -10.20 5.45
C ILE A 55 -6.01 -11.44 4.79
N ASN A 56 -5.22 -12.52 4.66
CA ASN A 56 -5.64 -13.70 3.91
C ASN A 56 -6.45 -14.70 4.74
N PHE A 57 -6.09 -14.89 6.02
CA PHE A 57 -6.69 -15.93 6.86
C PHE A 57 -7.59 -15.39 7.97
N LEU A 58 -7.44 -14.12 8.36
CA LEU A 58 -8.23 -13.52 9.45
C LEU A 58 -9.24 -12.46 8.96
N ASN A 59 -9.68 -12.57 7.71
CA ASN A 59 -10.74 -11.76 7.09
C ASN A 59 -10.53 -10.23 7.11
N LEU A 60 -9.28 -9.74 7.16
CA LEU A 60 -9.02 -8.30 7.05
C LEU A 60 -9.13 -7.73 5.63
N LYS A 61 -9.13 -8.57 4.59
CA LYS A 61 -9.31 -8.10 3.20
C LYS A 61 -10.72 -7.56 2.94
N ARG A 62 -11.74 -8.17 3.55
CA ARG A 62 -13.16 -7.84 3.34
C ARG A 62 -13.90 -7.96 4.67
N THR A 63 -13.80 -6.91 5.47
CA THR A 63 -14.51 -6.85 6.75
C THR A 63 -15.95 -6.37 6.52
N ASN A 64 -16.93 -7.18 6.93
CA ASN A 64 -18.36 -6.85 6.82
C ASN A 64 -18.85 -5.84 7.89
N ALA A 65 -17.93 -5.20 8.60
CA ALA A 65 -18.22 -4.26 9.67
C ALA A 65 -18.63 -2.89 9.11
N ARG A 66 -19.81 -2.39 9.52
CA ARG A 66 -20.25 -1.04 9.17
C ARG A 66 -19.65 -0.02 10.14
N GLY A 67 -18.81 0.87 9.61
CA GLY A 67 -18.20 1.98 10.35
C GLY A 67 -16.86 1.64 11.02
N ILE A 68 -16.05 2.67 11.23
CA ILE A 68 -14.65 2.56 11.67
C ILE A 68 -14.54 1.89 13.05
N LYS A 69 -15.44 2.20 13.98
CA LYS A 69 -15.43 1.62 15.33
C LYS A 69 -15.55 0.10 15.32
N GLN A 70 -16.40 -0.45 14.45
CA GLN A 70 -16.61 -1.89 14.36
C GLN A 70 -15.47 -2.57 13.57
N ALA A 71 -14.95 -1.92 12.54
CA ALA A 71 -13.75 -2.39 11.83
C ALA A 71 -12.53 -2.49 12.78
N MET A 72 -12.36 -1.51 13.69
CA MET A 72 -11.28 -1.52 14.68
C MET A 72 -11.35 -2.74 15.61
N LYS A 73 -12.55 -3.13 16.07
CA LYS A 73 -12.72 -4.33 16.88
C LYS A 73 -12.31 -5.59 16.12
N HIS A 74 -12.69 -5.69 14.85
CA HIS A 74 -12.32 -6.82 14.00
C HIS A 74 -10.79 -6.90 13.80
N VAL A 75 -10.14 -5.77 13.52
CA VAL A 75 -8.67 -5.69 13.40
C VAL A 75 -7.98 -6.12 14.70
N LEU A 76 -8.46 -5.64 15.86
CA LEU A 76 -7.90 -5.99 17.15
C LEU A 76 -8.05 -7.48 17.46
N MET A 77 -9.21 -8.05 17.14
CA MET A 77 -9.45 -9.48 17.28
C MET A 77 -8.52 -10.31 16.40
N SER A 78 -8.35 -9.94 15.13
CA SER A 78 -7.40 -10.62 14.23
C SER A 78 -5.96 -10.54 14.77
N ALA A 79 -5.53 -9.39 15.31
CA ALA A 79 -4.20 -9.24 15.90
C ALA A 79 -4.02 -10.12 17.14
N LEU A 80 -5.03 -10.18 18.02
CA LEU A 80 -5.01 -11.02 19.21
C LEU A 80 -4.95 -12.50 18.84
N VAL A 81 -5.75 -12.95 17.89
CA VAL A 81 -5.75 -14.35 17.41
C VAL A 81 -4.39 -14.73 16.82
N TYR A 82 -3.77 -13.84 16.04
CA TYR A 82 -2.43 -14.07 15.53
C TYR A 82 -1.42 -14.28 16.67
N ASN A 83 -1.42 -13.40 17.67
CA ASN A 83 -0.51 -13.51 18.81
C ASN A 83 -0.75 -14.77 19.64
N LEU A 84 -2.01 -15.15 19.86
CA LEU A 84 -2.34 -16.38 20.59
C LEU A 84 -1.85 -17.64 19.86
N LYS A 85 -1.92 -17.66 18.52
CA LYS A 85 -1.45 -18.78 17.70
C LYS A 85 0.08 -18.98 17.77
N GLU A 86 0.84 -17.92 18.00
CA GLU A 86 2.31 -18.00 18.09
C GLU A 86 2.80 -18.39 19.49
N ILE A 87 1.94 -18.26 20.52
CA ILE A 87 2.28 -18.57 21.92
C ILE A 87 1.96 -20.03 22.29
N CYS A 88 1.04 -20.68 21.56
CA CYS A 88 0.66 -22.09 21.73
C CYS A 88 1.36 -22.99 20.71
#